data_AF-A0A553AB62-F1
#
_entry.id   AF-A0A553AB62-F1
#
_cell.length_a   1.000
_cell.length_b   1.000
_cell.length_c   1.000
_cell.angle_alpha   90.00
_cell.angle_beta   90.00
_cell.angle_gamma   90.00
#
_symmetry.space_group_name_H-M   'P 1'
#
loop_
_entity.id
_entity.type
_entity.pdbx_description
1 polymer ?
#
loop_
_entity_poly.entity_id
_entity_poly.type
_entity_poly.pdbx_seq_one_letter_code
_entity_poly.pdbx_strand_id
1 'polypeptide(L)'
;MTSGSRARDHGDPGDAPTIPPPLREPVNSARPSAAEEARTIAASMNSATLATLTAEGDPWASFVTYGLLDGAPVLCVSNLAEHGRNLAADPRASLAIVAPATESDPLANARITIAGHVERPTGAEQAAARDAHLTAVEAAKYYIDYSDFTLWVLRVARVRWVGGYGRMESTSGADYSAAQPDPVSPQAAGAIAHLNADHADALAAMARELGGYPDTTTASCTGVDRYGLDLRVMTERGMAYTRIGFPSVLTSADELRSATVELTCRARGK
;
A
#
# COMPACT_ATOMS: atom_id res chain seq x y z
N MET A 1 12.86 2.72 39.14
CA MET A 1 12.60 1.35 38.63
C MET A 1 12.06 1.49 37.21
N THR A 2 12.95 1.42 36.22
CA THR A 2 12.61 1.54 34.80
C THR A 2 12.02 0.23 34.32
N SER A 3 10.71 0.22 34.10
CA SER A 3 9.97 -0.84 33.43
C SER A 3 10.47 -0.96 31.98
N GLY A 4 11.31 -1.96 31.73
CA GLY A 4 11.70 -2.35 30.38
C GLY A 4 10.50 -2.98 29.68
N SER A 5 10.02 -2.35 28.61
CA SER A 5 9.10 -2.96 27.66
C SER A 5 9.78 -4.20 27.07
N ARG A 6 9.37 -5.40 27.52
CA ARG A 6 9.66 -6.64 26.81
C ARG A 6 9.02 -6.52 25.44
N ALA A 7 9.83 -6.53 24.38
CA ALA A 7 9.34 -6.73 23.02
C ALA A 7 8.48 -8.00 23.03
N ARG A 8 7.22 -7.87 22.63
CA ARG A 8 6.32 -9.02 22.49
C ARG A 8 6.79 -9.79 21.26
N ASP A 9 7.33 -10.99 21.50
CA ASP A 9 7.63 -11.97 20.47
C ASP A 9 6.35 -12.78 20.18
N HIS A 10 6.11 -13.11 18.91
CA HIS A 10 4.95 -13.88 18.48
C HIS A 10 5.00 -15.34 18.93
N GLY A 11 6.14 -15.81 19.45
CA GLY A 11 6.29 -17.17 19.96
C GLY A 11 6.23 -18.18 18.83
N ASP A 12 7.22 -18.12 17.94
CA ASP A 12 7.36 -19.03 16.79
C ASP A 12 7.33 -20.49 17.25
N PRO A 13 6.34 -21.30 16.81
CA PRO A 13 6.24 -22.71 17.18
C PRO A 13 7.34 -23.60 16.60
N GLY A 14 8.22 -23.08 15.73
CA GLY A 14 9.45 -23.73 15.26
C GLY A 14 9.30 -24.55 13.97
N ASP A 15 8.11 -24.52 13.38
CA ASP A 15 7.71 -25.18 12.14
C ASP A 15 7.60 -24.21 10.95
N ALA A 16 7.86 -22.91 11.18
CA ALA A 16 7.99 -21.93 10.11
C ALA A 16 9.22 -22.25 9.21
N PRO A 17 9.09 -22.20 7.88
CA PRO A 17 10.22 -22.40 6.98
C PRO A 17 11.33 -21.39 7.29
N THR A 18 12.54 -21.88 7.59
CA THR A 18 13.70 -21.01 7.76
C THR A 18 14.08 -20.40 6.42
N ILE A 19 13.96 -19.08 6.30
CA ILE A 19 14.38 -18.35 5.10
C ILE A 19 15.90 -18.18 5.15
N PRO A 20 16.68 -18.74 4.20
CA PRO A 20 18.12 -18.60 4.21
C PRO A 20 18.51 -17.13 3.96
N PRO A 21 19.46 -16.57 4.74
CA PRO A 21 19.90 -15.19 4.57
C PRO A 21 20.69 -15.03 3.25
N PRO A 22 20.82 -13.80 2.73
CA PRO A 22 21.67 -13.53 1.58
C PRO A 22 23.14 -13.81 1.94
N LEU A 23 23.92 -14.28 0.96
CA LEU A 23 25.36 -14.57 1.14
C LEU A 23 26.24 -13.33 0.89
N ARG A 24 25.66 -12.28 0.31
CA ARG A 24 26.29 -10.97 0.08
C ARG A 24 25.27 -9.87 0.33
N GLU A 25 25.73 -8.66 0.60
CA GLU A 25 24.84 -7.51 0.70
C GLU A 25 24.22 -7.19 -0.67
N PRO A 26 22.88 -7.00 -0.76
CA PRO A 26 22.25 -6.56 -1.99
C PRO A 26 22.74 -5.16 -2.39
N VAL A 27 22.99 -4.95 -3.68
CA VAL A 27 23.63 -3.72 -4.20
C VAL A 27 22.75 -2.48 -3.99
N ASN A 28 21.44 -2.62 -4.17
CA ASN A 28 20.46 -1.58 -3.91
C ASN A 28 19.18 -2.23 -3.41
N SER A 29 18.81 -1.94 -2.16
CA SER A 29 17.62 -2.48 -1.51
C SER A 29 16.55 -1.42 -1.26
N ALA A 30 16.60 -0.28 -1.97
CA ALA A 30 15.61 0.78 -1.87
C ALA A 30 14.18 0.28 -2.09
N ARG A 31 13.27 0.79 -1.27
CA ARG A 31 11.87 0.36 -1.18
C ARG A 31 10.98 1.56 -0.83
N PRO A 32 9.68 1.47 -1.12
CA PRO A 32 8.70 2.42 -0.61
C PRO A 32 8.72 2.48 0.93
N SER A 33 8.57 3.70 1.43
CA SER A 33 8.25 3.97 2.82
C SER A 33 6.83 3.51 3.16
N ALA A 34 6.53 3.33 4.46
CA ALA A 34 5.18 2.98 4.90
C ALA A 34 4.12 4.03 4.49
N ALA A 35 4.53 5.29 4.34
CA ALA A 35 3.69 6.37 3.84
C ALA A 35 3.36 6.21 2.36
N GLU A 36 4.35 5.89 1.51
CA GLU A 36 4.13 5.61 0.09
C GLU A 36 3.29 4.36 -0.13
N GLU A 37 3.54 3.29 0.64
CA GLU A 37 2.71 2.08 0.64
C GLU A 37 1.26 2.41 0.98
N ALA A 38 1.04 3.21 2.02
CA ALA A 38 -0.29 3.63 2.41
C ALA A 38 -0.98 4.51 1.36
N ARG A 39 -0.24 5.42 0.72
CA ARG A 39 -0.78 6.26 -0.36
C ARG A 39 -1.16 5.42 -1.58
N THR A 40 -0.36 4.42 -1.90
CA THR A 40 -0.62 3.48 -2.99
C THR A 40 -1.88 2.65 -2.73
N ILE A 41 -2.03 2.10 -1.52
CA ILE A 41 -3.22 1.31 -1.14
C ILE A 41 -4.48 2.18 -1.11
N ALA A 42 -4.39 3.41 -0.59
CA ALA A 42 -5.53 4.33 -0.61
C ALA A 42 -5.97 4.66 -2.04
N ALA A 43 -5.02 4.80 -2.98
CA ALA A 43 -5.32 5.14 -4.37
C ALA A 43 -5.80 3.96 -5.23
N SER A 44 -5.57 2.72 -4.80
CA SER A 44 -5.97 1.52 -5.56
C SER A 44 -7.41 1.08 -5.34
N MET A 45 -8.12 1.72 -4.40
CA MET A 45 -9.49 1.40 -4.02
C MET A 45 -10.35 2.66 -3.94
N ASN A 46 -11.66 2.49 -4.01
CA ASN A 46 -12.66 3.55 -3.79
C ASN A 46 -13.71 3.15 -2.74
N SER A 47 -13.45 2.10 -1.97
CA SER A 47 -14.32 1.57 -0.93
C SER A 47 -13.55 1.17 0.32
N ALA A 48 -14.15 1.37 1.48
CA ALA A 48 -13.53 1.12 2.79
C ALA A 48 -14.57 0.71 3.83
N THR A 49 -14.08 0.21 4.97
CA THR A 49 -14.87 0.13 6.20
C THR A 49 -14.54 1.34 7.08
N LEU A 50 -15.52 2.22 7.26
CA LEU A 50 -15.45 3.37 8.16
C LEU A 50 -15.79 2.94 9.58
N ALA A 51 -14.95 3.30 10.55
CA ALA A 51 -15.23 3.21 11.98
C ALA A 51 -15.55 4.60 12.54
N THR A 52 -16.68 4.71 13.23
CA THR A 52 -17.18 5.93 13.90
C THR A 52 -17.63 5.61 15.33
N LEU A 53 -18.02 6.62 16.10
CA LEU A 53 -18.58 6.44 17.44
C LEU A 53 -20.09 6.74 17.39
N THR A 54 -20.91 5.85 17.96
CA THR A 54 -22.33 6.14 18.19
C THR A 54 -22.49 7.27 19.21
N ALA A 55 -23.71 7.76 19.40
CA ALA A 55 -24.01 8.78 20.40
C ALA A 55 -23.65 8.33 21.84
N GLU A 56 -23.72 7.03 22.11
CA GLU A 56 -23.36 6.40 23.38
C GLU A 56 -21.86 6.07 23.50
N GLY A 57 -21.10 6.22 22.41
CA GLY A 57 -19.66 5.97 22.37
C GLY A 57 -19.26 4.57 21.90
N ASP A 58 -20.19 3.76 21.39
CA ASP A 58 -19.88 2.44 20.85
C ASP A 58 -19.17 2.56 19.48
N PRO A 59 -18.18 1.69 19.17
CA PRO A 59 -17.55 1.68 17.87
C PRO A 59 -18.50 1.10 16.82
N TRP A 60 -18.77 1.88 15.76
CA TRP A 60 -19.67 1.50 14.68
C TRP A 60 -18.94 1.37 13.35
N ALA A 61 -19.03 0.21 12.72
CA ALA A 61 -18.44 -0.08 11.41
C ALA A 61 -19.47 0.08 10.29
N SER A 62 -19.13 0.78 9.22
CA SER A 62 -19.98 0.98 8.04
C SER A 62 -19.19 0.84 6.75
N PHE A 63 -19.77 0.17 5.75
CA PHE A 63 -19.24 0.23 4.40
C PHE A 63 -19.44 1.64 3.82
N VAL A 64 -18.39 2.20 3.22
CA VAL A 64 -18.42 3.51 2.57
C VAL A 64 -17.65 3.48 1.26
N THR A 65 -18.00 4.38 0.36
CA THR A 65 -17.18 4.73 -0.80
C THR A 65 -16.45 6.05 -0.55
N TYR A 66 -15.31 6.24 -1.22
CA TYR A 66 -14.51 7.44 -1.08
C TYR A 66 -13.78 7.81 -2.38
N GLY A 67 -13.46 9.10 -2.52
CA GLY A 67 -12.42 9.59 -3.41
C GLY A 67 -11.23 10.13 -2.61
N LEU A 68 -10.20 10.62 -3.29
CA LEU A 68 -9.01 11.18 -2.63
C LEU A 68 -8.75 12.62 -3.09
N LEU A 69 -8.62 13.52 -2.13
CA LEU A 69 -8.11 14.88 -2.34
C LEU A 69 -6.71 14.96 -1.75
N ASP A 70 -5.67 14.95 -2.59
CA ASP A 70 -4.26 14.94 -2.18
C ASP A 70 -3.91 13.84 -1.16
N GLY A 71 -4.59 12.69 -1.27
CA GLY A 71 -4.46 11.56 -0.36
C GLY A 71 -5.43 11.57 0.82
N ALA A 72 -6.13 12.67 1.11
CA ALA A 72 -7.18 12.68 2.13
C ALA A 72 -8.46 11.98 1.59
N PRO A 73 -8.99 10.96 2.29
CA PRO A 73 -10.27 10.37 1.92
C PRO A 73 -11.42 11.38 1.97
N VAL A 74 -12.19 11.44 0.88
CA VAL A 74 -13.40 12.25 0.74
C VAL A 74 -14.61 11.34 0.71
N LEU A 75 -15.49 11.49 1.71
CA LEU A 75 -16.73 10.74 1.85
C LEU A 75 -17.92 11.61 1.45
N CYS A 76 -18.95 10.99 0.87
CA CYS A 76 -20.25 11.62 0.63
C CYS A 76 -21.33 10.80 1.37
N VAL A 77 -21.86 11.36 2.45
CA VAL A 77 -22.62 10.60 3.46
C VAL A 77 -23.99 11.23 3.71
N SER A 78 -25.06 10.44 3.67
CA SER A 78 -26.38 10.89 4.10
C SER A 78 -26.41 11.15 5.60
N ASN A 79 -26.97 12.28 6.01
CA ASN A 79 -27.23 12.68 7.39
C ASN A 79 -28.29 11.80 8.07
N LEU A 80 -29.01 10.96 7.30
CA LEU A 80 -29.93 9.96 7.83
C LEU A 80 -29.21 8.66 8.23
N ALA A 81 -28.05 8.37 7.62
CA ALA A 81 -27.26 7.18 7.94
C ALA A 81 -26.67 7.26 9.36
N GLU A 82 -26.52 6.12 10.03
CA GLU A 82 -25.92 6.02 11.36
C GLU A 82 -24.54 6.70 11.40
N HIS A 83 -23.64 6.31 10.48
CA HIS A 83 -22.31 6.91 10.40
C HIS A 83 -22.34 8.41 10.02
N GLY A 84 -23.39 8.90 9.33
CA GLY A 84 -23.56 10.34 9.06
C GLY A 84 -23.90 11.13 10.32
N ARG A 85 -24.80 10.60 11.15
CA ARG A 85 -25.13 11.17 12.48
C ARG A 85 -23.93 11.10 13.42
N ASN A 86 -23.20 9.98 13.41
CA ASN A 86 -22.01 9.78 14.22
C ASN A 86 -20.93 10.83 13.90
N LEU A 87 -20.57 10.99 12.62
CA LEU A 87 -19.56 11.98 12.20
C LEU A 87 -19.95 13.44 12.52
N ALA A 88 -21.25 13.75 12.49
CA ALA A 88 -21.74 15.07 12.86
C ALA A 88 -21.63 15.34 14.37
N ALA A 89 -21.77 14.31 15.20
CA ALA A 89 -21.66 14.42 16.67
C ALA A 89 -20.22 14.34 17.16
N ASP A 90 -19.42 13.42 16.60
CA ASP A 90 -18.01 13.23 16.90
C ASP A 90 -17.20 13.02 15.60
N PRO A 91 -16.29 13.94 15.26
CA PRO A 91 -15.60 13.88 13.99
C PRO A 91 -14.52 12.79 13.94
N ARG A 92 -14.19 12.12 15.05
CA ARG A 92 -13.14 11.08 15.08
C ARG A 92 -13.57 9.88 14.24
N ALA A 93 -12.70 9.49 13.31
CA ALA A 93 -12.98 8.40 12.40
C ALA A 93 -11.71 7.66 11.97
N SER A 94 -11.88 6.42 11.54
CA SER A 94 -10.84 5.70 10.79
C SER A 94 -11.42 4.89 9.64
N LEU A 95 -10.60 4.66 8.61
CA LEU A 95 -10.94 3.86 7.44
C LEU A 95 -10.00 2.68 7.36
N ALA A 96 -10.55 1.46 7.32
CA ALA A 96 -9.82 0.26 6.96
C ALA A 96 -9.96 0.04 5.44
N ILE A 97 -8.83 -0.02 4.75
CA ILE A 97 -8.75 -0.23 3.29
C ILE A 97 -7.84 -1.44 3.05
N VAL A 98 -8.33 -2.38 2.25
CA VAL A 98 -7.56 -3.54 1.80
C VAL A 98 -7.26 -3.33 0.33
N ALA A 99 -6.01 -3.51 -0.09
CA ALA A 99 -5.64 -3.47 -1.49
C ALA A 99 -6.41 -4.53 -2.30
N PRO A 100 -6.52 -4.40 -3.64
CA PRO A 100 -7.11 -5.45 -4.47
C PRO A 100 -6.48 -6.81 -4.14
N ALA A 101 -7.33 -7.82 -3.95
CA ALA A 101 -6.85 -9.14 -3.58
C ALA A 101 -6.03 -9.75 -4.73
N THR A 102 -4.75 -9.98 -4.49
CA THR A 102 -3.85 -10.68 -5.42
C THR A 102 -3.57 -12.10 -4.95
N GLU A 103 -3.77 -12.37 -3.67
CA GLU A 103 -3.52 -13.65 -3.02
C GLU A 103 -4.83 -14.29 -2.54
N SER A 104 -4.89 -15.61 -2.60
CA SER A 104 -6.04 -16.38 -2.09
C SER A 104 -6.13 -16.36 -0.57
N ASP A 105 -5.01 -16.19 0.13
CA ASP A 105 -4.97 -15.97 1.57
C ASP A 105 -5.27 -14.49 1.90
N PRO A 106 -6.39 -14.18 2.59
CA PRO A 106 -6.74 -12.83 2.97
C PRO A 106 -5.66 -12.11 3.79
N LEU A 107 -4.91 -12.84 4.63
CA LEU A 107 -3.87 -12.27 5.49
C LEU A 107 -2.58 -11.92 4.74
N ALA A 108 -2.43 -12.40 3.49
CA ALA A 108 -1.33 -11.99 2.62
C ALA A 108 -1.59 -10.65 1.92
N ASN A 109 -2.85 -10.22 1.76
CA ASN A 109 -3.18 -8.99 1.05
C ASN A 109 -2.83 -7.75 1.86
N ALA A 110 -2.16 -6.76 1.26
CA ALA A 110 -1.78 -5.53 1.94
C ALA A 110 -3.01 -4.71 2.39
N ARG A 111 -2.90 -4.03 3.54
CA ARG A 111 -3.98 -3.18 4.08
C ARG A 111 -3.46 -2.02 4.91
N ILE A 112 -4.32 -1.03 5.06
CA ILE A 112 -4.09 0.14 5.90
C ILE A 112 -5.29 0.44 6.79
N THR A 113 -5.00 1.09 7.93
CA THR A 113 -5.98 1.87 8.67
C THR A 113 -5.53 3.32 8.70
N ILE A 114 -6.29 4.21 8.06
CA ILE A 114 -6.10 5.66 8.10
C ILE A 114 -6.97 6.21 9.23
N ALA A 115 -6.41 6.95 10.18
CA ALA A 115 -7.15 7.45 11.33
C ALA A 115 -6.93 8.95 11.54
N GLY A 116 -7.98 9.65 11.96
CA GLY A 116 -7.95 11.09 12.21
C GLY A 116 -9.33 11.64 12.56
N HIS A 117 -9.66 12.80 12.03
CA HIS A 117 -10.96 13.44 12.20
C HIS A 117 -11.49 13.98 10.88
N VAL A 118 -12.80 13.98 10.69
CA VAL A 118 -13.44 14.54 9.50
C VAL A 118 -13.74 16.02 9.67
N GLU A 119 -13.69 16.74 8.56
CA GLU A 119 -14.11 18.13 8.46
C GLU A 119 -15.03 18.30 7.24
N ARG A 120 -16.00 19.21 7.35
CA ARG A 120 -16.78 19.64 6.18
C ARG A 120 -15.94 20.63 5.38
N PRO A 121 -15.58 20.32 4.13
CA PRO A 121 -14.82 21.26 3.32
C PRO A 121 -15.68 22.47 2.96
N THR A 122 -15.06 23.61 2.70
CA THR A 122 -15.76 24.85 2.30
C THR A 122 -15.07 25.52 1.11
N GLY A 123 -15.79 26.37 0.38
CA GLY A 123 -15.23 27.16 -0.72
C GLY A 123 -14.56 26.30 -1.80
N ALA A 124 -13.32 26.65 -2.17
CA ALA A 124 -12.57 25.94 -3.21
C ALA A 124 -12.28 24.48 -2.84
N GLU A 125 -12.05 24.18 -1.56
CA GLU A 125 -11.81 22.80 -1.10
C GLU A 125 -13.06 21.95 -1.28
N GLN A 126 -14.26 22.50 -1.04
CA GLN A 126 -15.50 21.78 -1.25
C GLN A 126 -15.69 21.37 -2.71
N ALA A 127 -15.37 22.27 -3.65
CA ALA A 127 -15.42 21.95 -5.07
C ALA A 127 -14.42 20.83 -5.44
N ALA A 128 -13.16 20.96 -5.00
CA ALA A 128 -12.13 19.95 -5.26
C ALA A 128 -12.46 18.58 -4.64
N ALA A 129 -13.00 18.57 -3.42
CA ALA A 129 -13.45 17.36 -2.74
C ALA A 129 -14.61 16.70 -3.49
N ARG A 130 -15.58 17.50 -3.96
CA ARG A 130 -16.70 17.00 -4.77
C ARG A 130 -16.20 16.31 -6.04
N ASP A 131 -15.29 16.96 -6.76
CA ASP A 131 -14.72 16.42 -8.00
C ASP A 131 -13.90 15.15 -7.76
N ALA A 132 -13.10 15.12 -6.69
CA ALA A 132 -12.35 13.94 -6.28
C ALA A 132 -13.26 12.74 -5.97
N HIS A 133 -14.36 12.96 -5.25
CA HIS A 133 -15.33 11.89 -4.94
C HIS A 133 -16.04 11.39 -6.19
N LEU A 134 -16.49 12.29 -7.08
CA LEU A 134 -17.17 11.92 -8.33
C LEU A 134 -16.26 11.16 -9.29
N THR A 135 -14.98 11.54 -9.34
CA THR A 135 -13.97 10.84 -10.18
C THR A 135 -13.79 9.40 -9.73
N ALA A 136 -13.79 9.15 -8.42
CA ALA A 136 -13.63 7.81 -7.86
C ALA A 136 -14.93 6.99 -7.84
N VAL A 137 -16.09 7.65 -7.73
CA VAL A 137 -17.41 7.02 -7.52
C VAL A 137 -18.43 7.63 -8.48
N GLU A 138 -18.51 7.10 -9.70
CA GLU A 138 -19.38 7.67 -10.74
C GLU A 138 -20.86 7.73 -10.31
N ALA A 139 -21.34 6.71 -9.59
CA ALA A 139 -22.70 6.65 -9.09
C ALA A 139 -23.07 7.80 -8.12
N ALA A 140 -22.07 8.48 -7.54
CA ALA A 140 -22.29 9.61 -6.64
C ALA A 140 -22.98 10.81 -7.30
N LYS A 141 -22.91 10.91 -8.64
CA LYS A 141 -23.61 11.96 -9.41
C LYS A 141 -25.12 12.01 -9.16
N TYR A 142 -25.71 10.91 -8.67
CA TYR A 142 -27.15 10.81 -8.41
C TYR A 142 -27.57 11.27 -7.01
N TYR A 143 -26.65 11.42 -6.06
CA TYR A 143 -26.99 11.73 -4.66
C TYR A 143 -26.14 12.83 -4.03
N ILE A 144 -24.97 13.17 -4.59
CA ILE A 144 -24.02 14.11 -3.97
C ILE A 144 -24.58 15.52 -3.78
N ASP A 145 -25.57 15.92 -4.59
CA ASP A 145 -26.20 17.23 -4.54
C ASP A 145 -27.53 17.23 -3.74
N TYR A 146 -27.91 16.10 -3.13
CA TYR A 146 -29.07 16.05 -2.24
C TYR A 146 -28.78 16.77 -0.93
N SER A 147 -29.76 17.51 -0.41
CA SER A 147 -29.60 18.33 0.80
C SER A 147 -29.32 17.52 2.06
N ASP A 148 -29.65 16.23 2.07
CA ASP A 148 -29.36 15.35 3.19
C ASP A 148 -27.97 14.70 3.08
N PHE A 149 -27.21 14.89 1.99
CA PHE A 149 -25.85 14.37 1.86
C PHE A 149 -24.80 15.44 2.20
N THR A 150 -23.76 15.01 2.92
CA THR A 150 -22.65 15.85 3.36
C THR A 150 -21.33 15.30 2.82
N LEU A 151 -20.50 16.20 2.27
CA LEU A 151 -19.11 15.92 1.98
C LEU A 151 -18.26 16.04 3.26
N TRP A 152 -17.43 15.02 3.50
CA TRP A 152 -16.49 14.97 4.61
C TRP A 152 -15.09 14.68 4.08
N VAL A 153 -14.10 15.47 4.50
CA VAL A 153 -12.69 15.20 4.23
C VAL A 153 -12.04 14.67 5.51
N LEU A 154 -11.45 13.48 5.46
CA LEU A 154 -10.71 12.93 6.59
C LEU A 154 -9.32 13.57 6.67
N ARG A 155 -9.10 14.39 7.70
CA ARG A 155 -7.79 14.91 8.06
C ARG A 155 -6.98 13.79 8.71
N VAL A 156 -6.00 13.28 8.00
CA VAL A 156 -5.22 12.11 8.43
C VAL A 156 -4.26 12.51 9.56
N ALA A 157 -4.41 11.88 10.72
CA ALA A 157 -3.51 12.09 11.86
C ALA A 157 -2.42 11.01 11.93
N ARG A 158 -2.76 9.77 11.60
CA ARG A 158 -1.83 8.63 11.57
C ARG A 158 -2.33 7.54 10.65
N VAL A 159 -1.41 6.71 10.17
CA VAL A 159 -1.73 5.51 9.39
C VAL A 159 -1.02 4.30 9.96
N ARG A 160 -1.72 3.17 10.02
CA ARG A 160 -1.13 1.85 10.26
C ARG A 160 -1.14 1.08 8.95
N TRP A 161 0.04 0.70 8.46
CA TRP A 161 0.20 -0.14 7.29
C TRP A 161 0.66 -1.54 7.67
N VAL A 162 0.14 -2.54 6.97
CA VAL A 162 0.54 -3.94 7.08
C VAL A 162 0.57 -4.51 5.66
N GLY A 163 1.73 -4.93 5.15
CA GLY A 163 1.96 -5.31 3.75
C GLY A 163 1.92 -6.82 3.46
N GLY A 164 0.99 -7.56 4.05
CA GLY A 164 0.97 -9.03 4.09
C GLY A 164 1.64 -9.61 5.35
N TYR A 165 2.27 -10.77 5.23
CA TYR A 165 3.07 -11.37 6.31
C TYR A 165 4.44 -10.72 6.51
N GLY A 166 4.86 -9.84 5.60
CA GLY A 166 6.19 -9.24 5.60
C GLY A 166 6.33 -8.10 6.61
N ARG A 167 6.04 -6.87 6.15
CA ARG A 167 6.31 -5.65 6.92
C ARG A 167 5.04 -5.05 7.50
N MET A 168 5.16 -4.43 8.66
CA MET A 168 4.13 -3.57 9.23
C MET A 168 4.76 -2.37 9.92
N GLU A 169 4.19 -1.21 9.72
CA GLU A 169 4.75 0.04 10.22
C GLU A 169 3.65 1.07 10.41
N SER A 170 3.88 2.03 11.31
CA SER A 170 3.01 3.18 11.49
C SER A 170 3.68 4.42 10.93
N THR A 171 2.91 5.31 10.32
CA THR A 171 3.42 6.59 9.81
C THR A 171 2.55 7.74 10.30
N SER A 172 3.15 8.93 10.40
CA SER A 172 2.44 10.14 10.81
C SER A 172 1.53 10.65 9.69
N GLY A 173 0.54 11.47 10.04
CA GLY A 173 -0.27 12.17 9.04
C GLY A 173 0.57 13.07 8.12
N ALA A 174 1.59 13.73 8.66
CA ALA A 174 2.47 14.61 7.88
C ALA A 174 3.27 13.83 6.82
N ASP A 175 3.86 12.69 7.21
CA ASP A 175 4.61 11.85 6.27
C ASP A 175 3.68 11.25 5.20
N TYR A 176 2.47 10.81 5.61
CA TYR A 176 1.45 10.32 4.68
C TYR A 176 1.05 11.39 3.66
N SER A 177 0.81 12.62 4.10
CA SER A 177 0.47 13.74 3.21
C SER A 177 1.61 14.12 2.28
N ALA A 178 2.86 14.08 2.76
CA ALA A 178 4.05 14.41 1.97
C ALA A 178 4.42 13.32 0.94
N ALA A 179 4.05 12.06 1.19
CA ALA A 179 4.30 10.95 0.28
C ALA A 179 3.46 11.05 -1.00
N GLN A 180 3.77 10.20 -1.98
CA GLN A 180 2.96 10.03 -3.19
C GLN A 180 2.66 8.54 -3.40
N PRO A 181 1.52 8.20 -4.02
CA PRO A 181 1.27 6.82 -4.43
C PRO A 181 2.31 6.39 -5.47
N ASP A 182 2.59 5.09 -5.49
CA ASP A 182 3.45 4.49 -6.49
C ASP A 182 2.74 4.47 -7.86
N PRO A 183 3.37 4.99 -8.93
CA PRO A 183 2.78 5.08 -10.27
C PRO A 183 2.96 3.79 -11.07
N VAL A 184 3.82 2.87 -10.59
CA VAL A 184 4.21 1.64 -11.27
C VAL A 184 3.42 0.46 -10.73
N SER A 185 3.39 0.27 -9.41
CA SER A 185 2.88 -0.95 -8.78
C SER A 185 1.43 -1.28 -9.12
N PRO A 186 0.47 -0.32 -9.21
CA PRO A 186 -0.91 -0.65 -9.59
C PRO A 186 -1.05 -1.18 -11.02
N GLN A 187 -0.07 -0.91 -11.88
CA GLN A 187 -0.07 -1.28 -13.30
C GLN A 187 0.91 -2.42 -13.60
N ALA A 188 1.63 -2.92 -12.60
CA ALA A 188 2.75 -3.84 -12.80
C ALA A 188 2.35 -5.29 -13.08
N ALA A 189 1.08 -5.69 -12.89
CA ALA A 189 0.65 -7.08 -13.00
C ALA A 189 1.03 -7.73 -14.35
N GLY A 190 0.79 -7.02 -15.46
CA GLY A 190 1.17 -7.50 -16.79
C GLY A 190 2.70 -7.59 -16.99
N ALA A 191 3.45 -6.64 -16.45
CA ALA A 191 4.91 -6.66 -16.52
C ALA A 191 5.52 -7.79 -15.67
N ILE A 192 4.98 -8.05 -14.48
CA ILE A 192 5.37 -9.18 -13.63
C ILE A 192 5.14 -10.51 -14.35
N ALA A 193 3.96 -10.68 -14.95
CA ALA A 193 3.63 -11.89 -15.71
C ALA A 193 4.61 -12.09 -16.89
N HIS A 194 4.90 -11.03 -17.65
CA HIS A 194 5.86 -11.09 -18.76
C HIS A 194 7.30 -11.39 -18.30
N LEU A 195 7.78 -10.74 -17.23
CA LEU A 195 9.10 -11.01 -16.65
C LEU A 195 9.24 -12.48 -16.23
N ASN A 196 8.20 -13.03 -15.60
CA ASN A 196 8.21 -14.41 -15.14
C ASN A 196 8.11 -15.44 -16.28
N ALA A 197 7.38 -15.12 -17.35
CA ALA A 197 7.22 -16.01 -18.50
C ALA A 197 8.47 -16.05 -19.39
N ASP A 198 9.05 -14.88 -19.68
CA ASP A 198 10.02 -14.74 -20.77
C ASP A 198 11.45 -14.42 -20.30
N HIS A 199 11.65 -14.03 -19.03
CA HIS A 199 12.91 -13.49 -18.53
C HIS A 199 13.39 -14.13 -17.21
N ALA A 200 12.98 -15.37 -16.92
CA ALA A 200 13.37 -16.07 -15.70
C ALA A 200 14.90 -16.21 -15.53
N ASP A 201 15.65 -16.36 -16.64
CA ASP A 201 17.11 -16.41 -16.63
C ASP A 201 17.73 -15.06 -16.25
N ALA A 202 17.17 -13.95 -16.73
CA ALA A 202 17.58 -12.61 -16.37
C ALA A 202 17.29 -12.32 -14.89
N LEU A 203 16.12 -12.70 -14.37
CA LEU A 203 15.79 -12.58 -12.95
C LEU A 203 16.77 -13.37 -12.07
N ALA A 204 17.15 -14.59 -12.48
CA ALA A 204 18.13 -15.38 -11.76
C ALA A 204 19.52 -14.72 -11.79
N ALA A 205 19.94 -14.15 -12.93
CA ALA A 205 21.19 -13.40 -13.01
C ALA A 205 21.19 -12.18 -12.09
N MET A 206 20.10 -11.41 -12.06
CA MET A 206 19.97 -10.26 -11.15
C MET A 206 20.03 -10.70 -9.68
N ALA A 207 19.37 -11.80 -9.30
CA ALA A 207 19.42 -12.32 -7.94
C ALA A 207 20.85 -12.72 -7.52
N ARG A 208 21.63 -13.30 -8.43
CA ARG A 208 23.03 -13.71 -8.18
C ARG A 208 23.97 -12.53 -8.02
N GLU A 209 23.90 -11.58 -8.94
CA GLU A 209 24.88 -10.48 -9.00
C GLU A 209 24.48 -9.26 -8.17
N LEU A 210 23.17 -8.97 -8.07
CA LEU A 210 22.66 -7.75 -7.44
C LEU A 210 21.87 -8.03 -6.17
N GLY A 211 21.21 -9.19 -6.09
CA GLY A 211 20.31 -9.56 -4.99
C GLY A 211 20.97 -10.27 -3.81
N GLY A 212 22.27 -10.53 -3.84
CA GLY A 212 23.00 -11.14 -2.73
C GLY A 212 22.85 -12.67 -2.60
N TYR A 213 22.22 -13.34 -3.56
CA TYR A 213 22.03 -14.80 -3.59
C TYR A 213 22.79 -15.42 -4.79
N PRO A 214 24.14 -15.48 -4.75
CA PRO A 214 24.96 -16.02 -5.85
C PRO A 214 24.66 -17.49 -6.16
N ASP A 215 24.04 -18.20 -5.22
CA ASP A 215 23.60 -19.59 -5.30
C ASP A 215 22.15 -19.77 -5.81
N THR A 216 21.53 -18.71 -6.35
CA THR A 216 20.18 -18.78 -6.93
C THR A 216 20.14 -19.77 -8.09
N THR A 217 19.21 -20.73 -8.06
CA THR A 217 18.94 -21.66 -9.18
C THR A 217 17.86 -21.10 -10.08
N THR A 218 16.72 -20.68 -9.52
CA THR A 218 15.61 -20.04 -10.21
C THR A 218 15.13 -18.81 -9.46
N ALA A 219 14.55 -17.84 -10.17
CA ALA A 219 13.96 -16.64 -9.60
C ALA A 219 12.64 -16.30 -10.28
N SER A 220 11.72 -15.72 -9.53
CA SER A 220 10.45 -15.18 -10.02
C SER A 220 10.20 -13.82 -9.38
N CYS A 221 9.75 -12.85 -10.17
CA CYS A 221 9.33 -11.54 -9.72
C CYS A 221 7.97 -11.65 -9.01
N THR A 222 7.89 -11.15 -7.79
CA THR A 222 6.68 -11.14 -6.96
C THR A 222 6.09 -9.75 -6.80
N GLY A 223 6.87 -8.70 -7.06
CA GLY A 223 6.40 -7.32 -6.94
C GLY A 223 7.31 -6.35 -7.69
N VAL A 224 6.73 -5.23 -8.12
CA VAL A 224 7.43 -4.12 -8.76
C VAL A 224 6.85 -2.83 -8.22
N ASP A 225 7.72 -1.90 -7.87
CA ASP A 225 7.39 -0.53 -7.49
C ASP A 225 8.39 0.42 -8.16
N ARG A 226 8.25 1.73 -7.96
CA ARG A 226 9.12 2.74 -8.58
C ARG A 226 10.60 2.62 -8.24
N TYR A 227 10.94 1.91 -7.16
CA TYR A 227 12.31 1.74 -6.70
C TYR A 227 12.94 0.45 -7.21
N GLY A 228 12.20 -0.56 -7.67
CA GLY A 228 12.80 -1.85 -8.01
C GLY A 228 11.85 -3.05 -8.08
N LEU A 229 12.46 -4.23 -8.01
CA LEU A 229 11.82 -5.55 -8.09
C LEU A 229 11.98 -6.32 -6.78
N ASP A 230 10.91 -6.95 -6.31
CA ASP A 230 10.97 -8.01 -5.31
C ASP A 230 10.97 -9.37 -6.01
N LEU A 231 11.96 -10.20 -5.67
CA LEU A 231 12.14 -11.52 -6.24
C LEU A 231 12.00 -12.60 -5.17
N ARG A 232 11.25 -13.65 -5.49
CA ARG A 232 11.35 -14.96 -4.83
C ARG A 232 12.43 -15.76 -5.52
N VAL A 233 13.38 -16.29 -4.76
CA VAL A 233 14.53 -17.05 -5.25
C VAL A 233 14.53 -18.45 -4.67
N MET A 234 14.93 -19.42 -5.49
CA MET A 234 15.22 -20.78 -5.05
C MET A 234 16.74 -20.96 -4.99
N THR A 235 17.22 -21.55 -3.91
CA THR A 235 18.63 -21.94 -3.72
C THR A 235 18.69 -23.37 -3.23
N GLU A 236 19.89 -23.97 -3.22
CA GLU A 236 20.09 -25.28 -2.59
C GLU A 236 19.81 -25.26 -1.07
N ARG A 237 19.91 -24.08 -0.44
CA ARG A 237 19.63 -23.87 0.99
C ARG A 237 18.14 -23.68 1.29
N GLY A 238 17.30 -23.57 0.26
CA GLY A 238 15.86 -23.33 0.37
C GLY A 238 15.37 -22.10 -0.39
N MET A 239 14.10 -21.79 -0.19
CA MET A 239 13.42 -20.64 -0.79
C MET A 239 13.69 -19.37 0.03
N ALA A 240 14.00 -18.26 -0.66
CA ALA A 240 14.17 -16.95 -0.03
C ALA A 240 13.56 -15.82 -0.87
N TYR A 241 13.66 -14.60 -0.33
CA TYR A 241 13.25 -13.37 -0.99
C TYR A 241 14.41 -12.37 -1.03
N THR A 242 14.54 -11.65 -2.14
CA THR A 242 15.49 -10.54 -2.26
C THR A 242 14.86 -9.37 -3.00
N ARG A 243 15.54 -8.23 -2.94
CA ARG A 243 15.13 -6.96 -3.53
C ARG A 243 16.26 -6.42 -4.38
N ILE A 244 15.92 -5.99 -5.59
CA ILE A 244 16.86 -5.37 -6.52
C ILE A 244 16.30 -4.00 -6.91
N GLY A 245 16.97 -2.96 -6.44
CA GLY A 245 16.60 -1.58 -6.75
C GLY A 245 17.06 -1.15 -8.13
N PHE A 246 16.22 -0.39 -8.83
CA PHE A 246 16.57 0.28 -10.07
C PHE A 246 17.73 1.27 -9.86
N PRO A 247 18.48 1.60 -10.92
CA PRO A 247 19.52 2.63 -10.89
C PRO A 247 18.97 4.03 -10.55
N SER A 248 17.74 4.31 -10.97
CA SER A 248 17.00 5.55 -10.71
C SER A 248 15.55 5.25 -10.34
N VAL A 249 14.95 6.14 -9.54
CA VAL A 249 13.52 6.05 -9.17
C VAL A 249 12.66 6.34 -10.39
N LEU A 250 11.70 5.46 -10.66
CA LEU A 250 10.79 5.61 -11.80
C LEU A 250 9.68 6.61 -11.50
N THR A 251 9.33 7.42 -12.50
CA THR A 251 8.21 8.38 -12.39
C THR A 251 6.93 7.88 -13.06
N SER A 252 7.03 6.87 -13.92
CA SER A 252 5.91 6.28 -14.65
C SER A 252 6.14 4.79 -14.96
N ALA A 253 5.07 4.05 -15.22
CA ALA A 253 5.15 2.64 -15.59
C ALA A 253 5.83 2.40 -16.95
N ASP A 254 5.83 3.39 -17.85
CA ASP A 254 6.45 3.29 -19.19
C ASP A 254 7.98 3.14 -19.12
N GLU A 255 8.59 3.60 -18.03
CA GLU A 255 10.03 3.51 -17.78
C GLU A 255 10.48 2.09 -17.37
N LEU A 256 9.54 1.23 -16.95
CA LEU A 256 9.83 -0.07 -16.35
C LEU A 256 10.62 -0.99 -17.29
N ARG A 257 10.32 -0.97 -18.59
CA ARG A 257 11.04 -1.77 -19.58
C ARG A 257 12.51 -1.36 -19.66
N SER A 258 12.79 -0.07 -19.77
CA SER A 258 14.17 0.43 -19.87
C SER A 258 14.94 0.12 -18.59
N ALA A 259 14.32 0.33 -17.43
CA ALA A 259 14.94 0.06 -16.13
C ALA A 259 15.28 -1.42 -15.90
N THR A 260 14.40 -2.34 -16.31
CA THR A 260 14.64 -3.79 -16.20
C THR A 260 15.70 -4.28 -17.20
N VAL A 261 15.79 -3.70 -18.39
CA VAL A 261 16.88 -3.96 -19.35
C VAL A 261 18.22 -3.50 -18.77
N GLU A 262 18.28 -2.32 -18.16
CA GLU A 262 19.51 -1.81 -17.52
C GLU A 262 19.97 -2.72 -16.37
N LEU A 263 19.05 -3.17 -15.51
CA LEU A 263 19.36 -4.16 -14.46
C LEU A 263 19.92 -5.46 -15.07
N THR A 264 19.39 -5.90 -16.20
CA THR A 264 19.86 -7.12 -16.88
C THR A 264 21.26 -6.94 -17.44
N CYS A 265 21.55 -5.79 -18.05
CA CYS A 265 22.90 -5.45 -18.53
C CYS A 265 23.90 -5.46 -17.37
N ARG A 266 23.59 -4.73 -16.29
CA ARG A 266 24.43 -4.69 -15.07
C ARG A 266 24.68 -6.08 -14.49
N ALA A 267 23.65 -6.91 -14.38
CA ALA A 267 23.76 -8.29 -13.88
C ALA A 267 24.57 -9.20 -14.82
N ARG A 268 24.72 -8.85 -16.10
CA ARG A 268 25.52 -9.60 -17.07
C ARG A 268 26.91 -8.99 -17.30
N GLY A 269 27.28 -7.94 -16.55
CA GLY A 269 28.54 -7.22 -16.72
C GLY A 269 28.66 -6.50 -18.07
N LYS A 270 27.54 -6.07 -18.65
CA LYS A 270 27.44 -5.27 -19.87
C LYS A 270 27.06 -3.84 -19.53
#